data_AF-A0A0R1WL74-F1
#
_entry.id   AF-A0A0R1WL74-F1
#
_cell.length_a   1.000
_cell.length_b   1.000
_cell.length_c   1.000
_cell.angle_alpha   90.00
_cell.angle_beta   90.00
_cell.angle_gamma   90.00
#
_symmetry.space_group_name_H-M   'P 1'
#
loop_
_entity.id
_entity.type
_entity.pdbx_description
1 polymer ?
#
loop_
_entity_poly.entity_id
_entity_poly.type
_entity_poly.pdbx_seq_one_letter_code
_entity_poly.pdbx_strand_id
1 'polypeptide(L)'
;MIKQANKGIKVLDTEDKKLQSNKSNKGLTKDLVSFNKKCRRTLNGIKSGNGKDYFSATAKKIADEYFEGSDTKSIKDYNKWNKKQSSTDDTESDSTDTDDSDSSSDTTSSDEAKVDKIKRHDVTWSDNSWAGVKVSIDYANVGTFKNAVEDSDGNTFQGAIVVNFKVETPERDISIYPNQATLTTNDGQQIDASLMDSDDIGGDLMKGANKEGNVVFYVPTLSSPSDITSIRLKFSGSYDTDDYSDDNAYHDFDTGVINLN
;
A
#
# COMPACT_ATOMS: atom_id res chain seq x y z
N MET A 1 6.10 -21.30 11.24
CA MET A 1 6.46 -19.86 11.08
C MET A 1 7.80 -19.47 11.71
N ILE A 2 8.08 -19.71 13.01
CA ILE A 2 9.34 -19.27 13.68
C ILE A 2 10.62 -19.80 12.99
N LYS A 3 10.63 -21.07 12.54
CA LYS A 3 11.76 -21.67 11.80
C LYS A 3 12.05 -20.96 10.47
N GLN A 4 11.00 -20.51 9.77
CA GLN A 4 11.13 -19.75 8.52
C GLN A 4 11.57 -18.32 8.79
N ALA A 5 11.08 -17.67 9.86
CA ALA A 5 11.55 -16.35 10.28
C ALA A 5 13.04 -16.34 10.65
N ASN A 6 13.51 -17.40 11.32
CA ASN A 6 14.93 -17.60 11.60
C ASN A 6 15.76 -17.77 10.32
N LYS A 7 15.24 -18.48 9.31
CA LYS A 7 15.91 -18.61 8.01
C LYS A 7 15.98 -17.26 7.28
N GLY A 8 14.89 -16.50 7.28
CA GLY A 8 14.83 -15.15 6.69
C GLY A 8 15.82 -14.18 7.33
N ILE A 9 15.95 -14.17 8.65
CA ILE A 9 16.92 -13.29 9.33
C ILE A 9 18.37 -13.64 8.98
N LYS A 10 18.70 -14.94 8.87
CA LYS A 10 20.04 -15.36 8.42
C LYS A 10 20.35 -14.87 7.00
N VAL A 11 19.36 -14.86 6.12
CA VAL A 11 19.49 -14.29 4.77
C VAL A 11 19.76 -12.79 4.87
N LEU A 12 18.96 -12.04 5.64
CA LEU A 12 19.16 -10.59 5.84
C LEU A 12 20.54 -10.25 6.44
N ASP A 13 21.04 -11.04 7.38
CA ASP A 13 22.37 -10.85 7.97
C ASP A 13 23.49 -11.08 6.95
N THR A 14 23.26 -11.96 5.98
CA THR A 14 24.20 -12.21 4.87
C THR A 14 24.18 -11.06 3.87
N GLU A 15 22.98 -10.58 3.53
CA GLU A 15 22.80 -9.44 2.61
C GLU A 15 23.30 -8.12 3.22
N ASP A 16 23.15 -7.89 4.53
CA ASP A 16 23.71 -6.68 5.17
C ASP A 16 25.24 -6.64 5.12
N LYS A 17 25.92 -7.78 5.28
CA LYS A 17 27.39 -7.87 5.13
C LYS A 17 27.82 -7.54 3.70
N LYS A 18 27.07 -8.04 2.73
CA LYS A 18 27.26 -7.73 1.31
C LYS A 18 27.09 -6.23 1.04
N LEU A 19 26.00 -5.61 1.53
CA LEU A 19 25.72 -4.18 1.38
C LEU A 19 26.75 -3.28 2.08
N GLN A 20 27.27 -3.67 3.25
CA GLN A 20 28.33 -2.92 3.94
C GLN A 20 29.63 -2.84 3.14
N SER A 21 29.90 -3.82 2.27
CA SER A 21 31.06 -3.81 1.37
C SER A 21 30.82 -3.03 0.07
N ASN A 22 29.57 -2.65 -0.22
CA ASN A 22 29.22 -1.92 -1.43
C ASN A 22 29.62 -0.44 -1.32
N LYS A 23 30.58 -0.03 -2.16
CA LYS A 23 31.07 1.36 -2.25
C LYS A 23 30.41 2.15 -3.39
N SER A 24 29.61 1.49 -4.22
CA SER A 24 28.93 2.06 -5.38
C SER A 24 27.46 2.33 -5.05
N ASN A 25 26.90 3.42 -5.60
CA ASN A 25 25.52 3.85 -5.36
C ASN A 25 25.12 3.85 -3.86
N LYS A 26 25.68 4.82 -3.14
CA LYS A 26 25.50 4.97 -1.68
C LYS A 26 24.06 5.22 -1.28
N GLY A 27 23.25 5.84 -2.14
CA GLY A 27 21.81 6.06 -1.93
C GLY A 27 21.07 4.73 -1.88
N LEU A 28 21.13 3.96 -2.98
CA LEU A 28 20.53 2.62 -3.07
C LEU A 28 21.00 1.69 -1.95
N THR A 29 22.29 1.73 -1.62
CA THR A 29 22.84 0.91 -0.51
C THR A 29 22.21 1.30 0.83
N LYS A 30 22.03 2.59 1.11
CA LYS A 30 21.40 3.07 2.34
C LYS A 30 19.92 2.65 2.41
N ASP A 31 19.22 2.69 1.29
CA ASP A 31 17.80 2.35 1.21
C ASP A 31 17.59 0.83 1.37
N LEU A 32 18.39 -0.01 0.71
CA LEU A 32 18.38 -1.47 0.89
C LEU A 32 18.73 -1.89 2.33
N VAL A 33 19.69 -1.21 2.98
CA VAL A 33 19.99 -1.45 4.41
C VAL A 33 18.80 -1.06 5.30
N SER A 34 18.13 0.04 4.98
CA SER A 34 16.92 0.49 5.70
C SER A 34 15.79 -0.52 5.57
N PHE A 35 15.61 -1.09 4.37
CA PHE A 35 14.68 -2.17 4.09
C PHE A 35 15.00 -3.44 4.89
N ASN A 36 16.23 -3.95 4.80
CA ASN A 36 16.65 -5.12 5.57
C ASN A 36 16.42 -4.95 7.07
N LYS A 37 16.66 -3.74 7.61
CA LYS A 37 16.38 -3.41 9.02
C LYS A 37 14.88 -3.48 9.37
N LYS A 38 13.99 -3.15 8.44
CA LYS A 38 12.53 -3.25 8.64
C LYS A 38 12.04 -4.69 8.46
N CYS A 39 12.53 -5.42 7.45
CA CYS A 39 12.29 -6.86 7.30
C CYS A 39 12.69 -7.64 8.56
N ARG A 40 13.87 -7.33 9.12
CA ARG A 40 14.37 -7.95 10.35
C ARG A 40 13.48 -7.64 11.56
N ARG A 41 12.93 -6.42 11.65
CA ARG A 41 11.97 -6.05 12.71
C ARG A 41 10.68 -6.86 12.58
N THR A 42 10.10 -6.97 11.38
CA THR A 42 8.91 -7.81 11.12
C THR A 42 9.17 -9.27 11.46
N LEU A 43 10.28 -9.85 10.97
CA LEU A 43 10.62 -11.25 11.24
C LEU A 43 10.90 -11.52 12.73
N ASN A 44 11.42 -10.55 13.48
CA ASN A 44 11.57 -10.66 14.93
C ASN A 44 10.23 -10.50 15.66
N GLY A 45 9.31 -9.65 15.16
CA GLY A 45 7.93 -9.56 15.65
C GLY A 45 7.18 -10.89 15.55
N ILE A 46 7.38 -11.61 14.45
CA ILE A 46 6.87 -12.99 14.24
C ILE A 46 7.45 -13.98 15.26
N LYS A 47 8.67 -13.77 15.76
CA LYS A 47 9.25 -14.62 16.84
C LYS A 47 8.69 -14.29 18.21
N SER A 48 8.30 -13.04 18.44
CA SER A 48 7.80 -12.56 19.73
C SER A 48 6.26 -12.58 19.86
N GLY A 49 5.55 -13.10 18.85
CA GLY A 49 4.07 -13.17 18.86
C GLY A 49 3.37 -11.81 18.68
N ASN A 50 4.12 -10.77 18.35
CA ASN A 50 3.64 -9.40 18.15
C ASN A 50 4.04 -8.97 16.73
N GLY A 51 3.34 -9.49 15.73
CA GLY A 51 3.48 -9.06 14.35
C GLY A 51 2.60 -7.86 14.08
N LYS A 52 3.13 -6.64 14.23
CA LYS A 52 2.55 -5.44 13.58
C LYS A 52 3.54 -4.89 12.55
N ASP A 53 3.01 -4.61 11.38
CA ASP A 53 3.69 -4.46 10.09
C ASP A 53 4.49 -3.15 9.93
N TYR A 54 5.69 -3.27 9.36
CA TYR A 54 6.50 -2.14 8.87
C TYR A 54 7.21 -2.46 7.53
N PHE A 55 6.83 -3.56 6.89
CA PHE A 55 7.52 -4.10 5.71
C PHE A 55 7.05 -3.42 4.41
N SER A 56 5.74 -3.21 4.26
CA SER A 56 5.11 -2.73 3.01
C SER A 56 5.59 -1.35 2.57
N ALA A 57 5.58 -0.35 3.46
CA ALA A 57 5.90 1.04 3.11
C ALA A 57 7.34 1.26 2.60
N THR A 58 8.29 0.39 2.99
CA THR A 58 9.69 0.50 2.51
C THR A 58 10.00 -0.45 1.38
N ALA A 59 9.33 -1.61 1.33
CA ALA A 59 9.31 -2.45 0.14
C ALA A 59 8.81 -1.64 -1.07
N LYS A 60 7.68 -0.94 -0.87
CA LYS A 60 7.03 -0.09 -1.86
C LYS A 60 7.89 1.11 -2.22
N LYS A 61 8.38 1.89 -1.25
CA LYS A 61 9.31 3.00 -1.55
C LYS A 61 10.55 2.58 -2.35
N ILE A 62 11.13 1.42 -2.05
CA ILE A 62 12.28 0.91 -2.82
C ILE A 62 11.86 0.40 -4.19
N ALA A 63 10.72 -0.29 -4.28
CA ALA A 63 10.11 -0.70 -5.54
C ALA A 63 9.89 0.52 -6.44
N ASP A 64 9.29 1.58 -5.93
CA ASP A 64 8.95 2.80 -6.67
C ASP A 64 10.22 3.59 -7.05
N GLU A 65 11.18 3.75 -6.13
CA GLU A 65 12.40 4.54 -6.38
C GLU A 65 13.43 3.82 -7.26
N TYR A 66 13.44 2.49 -7.30
CA TYR A 66 14.52 1.74 -7.95
C TYR A 66 14.06 0.65 -8.91
N PHE A 67 12.78 0.24 -8.91
CA PHE A 67 12.26 -0.88 -9.70
C PHE A 67 11.08 -0.50 -10.62
N GLU A 68 10.24 0.49 -10.30
CA GLU A 68 9.17 1.03 -11.16
C GLU A 68 9.57 2.36 -11.80
N GLY A 69 10.30 2.30 -12.91
CA GLY A 69 10.60 3.48 -13.72
C GLY A 69 12.05 3.57 -14.18
N SER A 70 12.32 3.04 -15.37
CA SER A 70 13.37 3.40 -16.34
C SER A 70 14.81 3.80 -15.94
N ASP A 71 15.30 3.76 -14.69
CA ASP A 71 16.75 3.80 -14.42
C ASP A 71 17.35 2.41 -14.23
N THR A 72 17.33 1.67 -15.33
CA THR A 72 17.89 0.31 -15.44
C THR A 72 19.39 0.22 -15.12
N LYS A 73 20.11 1.33 -14.93
CA LYS A 73 21.55 1.32 -14.68
C LYS A 73 21.90 0.84 -13.28
N SER A 74 21.17 1.28 -12.25
CA SER A 74 21.41 0.86 -10.86
C SER A 74 21.08 -0.61 -10.63
N ILE A 75 20.01 -1.12 -11.25
CA ILE A 75 19.67 -2.55 -11.27
C ILE A 75 20.70 -3.34 -12.08
N LYS A 76 21.12 -2.87 -13.26
CA LYS A 76 22.16 -3.53 -14.06
C LYS A 76 23.49 -3.57 -13.32
N ASP A 77 23.87 -2.51 -12.62
CA ASP A 77 25.10 -2.43 -11.84
C ASP A 77 25.03 -3.31 -10.59
N TYR A 78 23.90 -3.35 -9.88
CA TYR A 78 23.65 -4.26 -8.76
C TYR A 78 23.65 -5.73 -9.22
N ASN A 79 22.92 -6.07 -10.28
CA ASN A 79 22.87 -7.42 -10.82
C ASN A 79 24.22 -7.86 -11.40
N LYS A 80 24.97 -6.96 -12.03
CA LYS A 80 26.34 -7.21 -12.52
C LYS A 80 27.32 -7.41 -11.37
N TRP A 81 27.16 -6.67 -10.27
CA TRP A 81 27.94 -6.85 -9.04
C TRP A 81 27.57 -8.14 -8.31
N ASN A 82 26.28 -8.45 -8.15
CA ASN A 82 25.77 -9.68 -7.51
C ASN A 82 26.18 -10.92 -8.31
N LYS A 83 26.11 -10.88 -9.64
CA LYS A 83 26.60 -11.95 -10.52
C LYS A 83 28.11 -12.17 -10.41
N LYS A 84 28.89 -11.11 -10.12
CA LYS A 84 30.33 -11.20 -9.82
C LYS A 84 30.62 -11.78 -8.42
N GLN A 85 29.67 -11.71 -7.49
CA GLN A 85 29.75 -12.37 -6.18
C GLN A 85 29.25 -13.81 -6.22
N SER A 86 28.37 -14.17 -7.16
CA SER A 86 27.76 -15.50 -7.30
C SER A 86 28.57 -16.49 -8.14
N SER A 87 29.70 -16.09 -8.74
CA SER A 87 30.62 -17.02 -9.45
C SER A 87 31.51 -17.83 -8.50
N THR A 88 31.01 -18.15 -7.32
CA THR A 88 31.61 -19.14 -6.43
C THR A 88 30.46 -19.92 -5.81
N ASP A 89 30.32 -21.16 -6.24
CA ASP A 89 29.32 -22.20 -5.88
C ASP A 89 27.99 -22.20 -6.64
N ASP A 90 28.04 -22.75 -7.85
CA ASP A 90 26.96 -23.57 -8.43
C ASP A 90 26.89 -24.92 -7.69
N THR A 91 25.68 -25.43 -7.40
CA THR A 91 25.23 -26.78 -7.80
C THR A 91 23.70 -26.89 -7.65
N GLU A 92 23.08 -27.36 -8.73
CA GLU A 92 21.65 -27.62 -8.99
C GLU A 92 20.94 -28.57 -7.98
N SER A 93 19.60 -28.53 -7.92
CA SER A 93 18.75 -29.61 -8.49
C SER A 93 17.25 -29.40 -8.20
N ASP A 94 16.49 -30.00 -9.10
CA ASP A 94 15.15 -29.77 -9.60
C ASP A 94 13.98 -30.52 -8.89
N SER A 95 12.77 -30.00 -9.15
CA SER A 95 11.44 -30.61 -9.36
C SER A 95 10.61 -31.46 -8.35
N THR A 96 9.29 -31.17 -8.45
CA THR A 96 8.06 -32.00 -8.34
C THR A 96 7.28 -32.16 -7.02
N ASP A 97 6.07 -31.54 -7.05
CA ASP A 97 4.69 -32.06 -6.86
C ASP A 97 4.15 -32.77 -5.59
N THR A 98 2.92 -32.33 -5.31
CA THR A 98 1.69 -32.94 -4.72
C THR A 98 1.42 -33.17 -3.22
N ASP A 99 0.23 -32.64 -2.87
CA ASP A 99 -0.86 -33.10 -1.97
C ASP A 99 -0.79 -33.01 -0.43
N ASP A 100 -1.67 -32.12 0.06
CA ASP A 100 -2.78 -32.31 1.01
C ASP A 100 -2.57 -33.09 2.33
N SER A 101 -2.77 -32.40 3.45
CA SER A 101 -3.30 -33.00 4.68
C SER A 101 -3.77 -31.90 5.64
N ASP A 102 -5.07 -31.87 5.84
CA ASP A 102 -5.82 -31.25 6.92
C ASP A 102 -5.14 -31.46 8.29
N SER A 103 -4.98 -30.38 9.05
CA SER A 103 -4.72 -30.45 10.49
C SER A 103 -5.22 -29.18 11.17
N SER A 104 -6.44 -29.28 11.68
CA SER A 104 -6.98 -28.44 12.74
C SER A 104 -5.98 -28.29 13.89
N SER A 105 -5.51 -27.07 14.13
CA SER A 105 -4.96 -26.67 15.42
C SER A 105 -5.49 -25.29 15.79
N ASP A 106 -6.46 -25.31 16.68
CA ASP A 106 -6.89 -24.17 17.49
C ASP A 106 -5.72 -23.75 18.39
N THR A 107 -5.14 -22.58 18.15
CA THR A 107 -4.40 -21.82 19.18
C THR A 107 -4.30 -20.35 18.80
N THR A 108 -4.82 -19.54 19.71
CA THR A 108 -5.02 -18.09 19.66
C THR A 108 -3.74 -17.27 19.88
N SER A 109 -3.79 -16.03 19.39
CA SER A 109 -3.00 -14.84 19.73
C SER A 109 -1.85 -14.43 18.79
N SER A 110 -2.25 -13.77 17.70
CA SER A 110 -1.61 -12.57 17.16
C SER A 110 -2.76 -11.72 16.64
N ASP A 111 -3.08 -10.61 17.30
CA ASP A 111 -4.25 -9.79 16.97
C ASP A 111 -4.02 -8.99 15.68
N GLU A 112 -4.05 -9.69 14.54
CA GLU A 112 -4.60 -9.12 13.32
C GLU A 112 -6.01 -8.63 13.64
N ALA A 113 -6.35 -7.42 13.19
CA ALA A 113 -7.68 -6.87 13.33
C ALA A 113 -8.71 -7.80 12.68
N LYS A 114 -9.33 -8.68 13.47
CA LYS A 114 -10.37 -9.56 12.94
C LYS A 114 -11.58 -8.70 12.63
N VAL A 115 -11.90 -8.57 11.35
CA VAL A 115 -13.14 -7.95 10.91
C VAL A 115 -14.32 -8.74 11.51
N ASP A 116 -15.28 -8.02 12.09
CA ASP A 116 -16.51 -8.59 12.65
C ASP A 116 -17.60 -8.66 11.58
N LYS A 117 -17.98 -7.50 11.03
CA LYS A 117 -19.05 -7.37 10.04
C LYS A 117 -18.57 -6.48 8.91
N ILE A 118 -19.08 -6.74 7.70
CA ILE A 118 -18.87 -5.91 6.51
C ILE A 118 -20.21 -5.69 5.84
N LYS A 119 -20.49 -4.47 5.42
CA LYS A 119 -21.54 -4.12 4.47
C LYS A 119 -20.89 -3.53 3.22
N ARG A 120 -21.14 -4.16 2.08
CA ARG A 120 -20.76 -3.62 0.77
C ARG A 120 -21.89 -2.73 0.27
N HIS A 121 -21.51 -1.59 -0.29
CA HIS A 121 -22.38 -0.67 -0.99
C HIS A 121 -21.85 -0.48 -2.40
N ASP A 122 -22.67 -0.80 -3.39
CA ASP A 122 -22.35 -0.45 -4.76
C ASP A 122 -22.54 1.07 -4.92
N VAL A 123 -21.55 1.71 -5.53
CA VAL A 123 -21.51 3.15 -5.73
C VAL A 123 -21.48 3.41 -7.22
N THR A 124 -22.10 4.51 -7.64
CA THR A 124 -22.00 4.96 -9.02
C THR A 124 -21.63 6.42 -8.98
N TRP A 125 -20.33 6.68 -8.92
CA TRP A 125 -19.76 8.01 -8.98
C TRP A 125 -18.64 8.05 -10.01
N SER A 126 -18.60 9.11 -10.80
CA SER A 126 -17.49 9.37 -11.71
C SER A 126 -17.33 10.86 -11.98
N ASP A 127 -16.11 11.25 -12.31
CA ASP A 127 -15.73 12.58 -12.76
C ASP A 127 -14.79 12.46 -13.96
N ASN A 128 -15.10 13.20 -15.01
CA ASN A 128 -14.28 13.32 -16.22
C ASN A 128 -14.18 14.78 -16.71
N SER A 129 -14.43 15.74 -15.81
CA SER A 129 -14.55 17.16 -16.13
C SER A 129 -13.21 17.88 -16.25
N TRP A 130 -12.13 17.30 -15.73
CA TRP A 130 -10.83 17.94 -15.64
C TRP A 130 -9.73 17.23 -16.45
N ALA A 131 -8.99 18.00 -17.24
CA ALA A 131 -7.73 17.63 -17.89
C ALA A 131 -7.71 16.30 -18.68
N GLY A 132 -8.87 15.79 -19.10
CA GLY A 132 -8.98 14.52 -19.81
C GLY A 132 -8.73 13.29 -18.92
N VAL A 133 -8.71 13.44 -17.59
CA VAL A 133 -8.67 12.30 -16.65
C VAL A 133 -10.08 11.76 -16.44
N LYS A 134 -10.21 10.47 -16.15
CA LYS A 134 -11.46 9.87 -15.69
C LYS A 134 -11.21 9.21 -14.34
N VAL A 135 -12.03 9.57 -13.36
CA VAL A 135 -12.02 8.94 -12.05
C VAL A 135 -13.40 8.34 -11.79
N SER A 136 -13.46 7.14 -11.23
CA SER A 136 -14.71 6.54 -10.76
C SER A 136 -14.56 5.82 -9.44
N ILE A 137 -15.70 5.65 -8.75
CA ILE A 137 -15.84 4.82 -7.56
C ILE A 137 -16.96 3.81 -7.82
N ASP A 138 -16.63 2.54 -7.71
CA ASP A 138 -17.55 1.44 -8.04
C ASP A 138 -18.21 0.86 -6.78
N TYR A 139 -17.52 0.87 -5.64
CA TYR A 139 -18.08 0.42 -4.37
C TYR A 139 -17.38 1.05 -3.15
N ALA A 140 -18.09 1.02 -2.03
CA ALA A 140 -17.56 1.26 -0.70
C ALA A 140 -17.95 0.12 0.24
N ASN A 141 -16.97 -0.46 0.94
CA ASN A 141 -17.20 -1.42 2.00
C ASN A 141 -17.06 -0.72 3.36
N VAL A 142 -18.04 -0.86 4.23
CA VAL A 142 -17.96 -0.42 5.62
C VAL A 142 -17.83 -1.66 6.50
N GLY A 143 -16.84 -1.70 7.37
CA GLY A 143 -16.61 -2.85 8.25
C GLY A 143 -16.28 -2.46 9.68
N THR A 144 -16.73 -3.27 10.63
CA THR A 144 -16.36 -3.15 12.05
C THR A 144 -15.26 -4.15 12.40
N PHE A 145 -14.45 -3.83 13.40
CA PHE A 145 -13.50 -4.76 13.99
C PHE A 145 -14.11 -5.47 15.20
N LYS A 146 -13.70 -6.72 15.45
CA LYS A 146 -14.11 -7.47 16.65
C LYS A 146 -13.59 -6.82 17.92
N ASN A 147 -12.37 -6.30 17.85
CA ASN A 147 -11.72 -5.52 18.89
C ASN A 147 -11.21 -4.23 18.25
N ALA A 148 -11.19 -3.15 19.03
CA ALA A 148 -10.64 -1.90 18.56
C ALA A 148 -9.17 -2.06 18.16
N VAL A 149 -8.78 -1.39 17.08
CA VAL A 149 -7.43 -1.41 16.52
C VAL A 149 -6.71 -0.14 16.91
N GLU A 150 -5.48 -0.25 17.37
CA GLU A 150 -4.64 0.90 17.72
C GLU A 150 -3.48 1.06 16.73
N ASP A 151 -3.25 2.29 16.26
CA ASP A 151 -2.06 2.67 15.49
C ASP A 151 -0.83 2.92 16.40
N SER A 152 0.29 3.37 15.81
CA SER A 152 1.52 3.66 16.56
C SER A 152 1.44 4.90 17.44
N ASP A 153 0.48 5.79 17.18
CA ASP A 153 0.31 7.06 17.88
C ASP A 153 -0.71 6.94 19.02
N GLY A 154 -1.31 5.75 19.18
CA GLY A 154 -2.29 5.45 20.22
C GLY A 154 -3.74 5.75 19.80
N ASN A 155 -3.98 6.08 18.52
CA ASN A 155 -5.34 6.29 18.03
C ASN A 155 -6.04 4.95 17.90
N THR A 156 -7.27 4.89 18.40
CA THR A 156 -8.09 3.69 18.41
C THR A 156 -9.20 3.77 17.36
N PHE A 157 -9.40 2.68 16.62
CA PHE A 157 -10.36 2.56 15.53
C PHE A 157 -11.29 1.37 15.76
N GLN A 158 -12.57 1.56 15.49
CA GLN A 158 -13.60 0.53 15.65
C GLN A 158 -13.99 -0.13 14.33
N GLY A 159 -13.49 0.39 13.21
CA GLY A 159 -13.74 -0.17 11.89
C GLY A 159 -12.92 0.50 10.79
N ALA A 160 -13.28 0.19 9.56
CA ALA A 160 -12.72 0.81 8.38
C ALA A 160 -13.77 0.98 7.28
N ILE A 161 -13.57 1.99 6.45
CA ILE A 161 -14.24 2.15 5.15
C ILE A 161 -13.20 1.89 4.07
N VAL A 162 -13.54 1.07 3.09
CA VAL A 162 -12.68 0.76 1.94
C VAL A 162 -13.40 1.18 0.67
N VAL A 163 -12.83 2.15 -0.04
CA VAL A 163 -13.40 2.71 -1.27
C VAL A 163 -12.57 2.24 -2.46
N ASN A 164 -13.20 1.62 -3.44
CA ASN A 164 -12.53 1.24 -4.68
C ASN A 164 -12.58 2.41 -5.66
N PHE A 165 -11.40 2.85 -6.08
CA PHE A 165 -11.21 3.89 -7.07
C PHE A 165 -10.67 3.30 -8.36
N LYS A 166 -11.03 3.94 -9.46
CA LYS A 166 -10.41 3.75 -10.76
C LYS A 166 -9.98 5.08 -11.34
N VAL A 167 -8.78 5.14 -11.91
CA VAL A 167 -8.19 6.33 -12.53
C VAL A 167 -7.67 5.98 -13.92
N GLU A 168 -8.11 6.73 -14.94
CA GLU A 168 -7.64 6.61 -16.32
C GLU A 168 -7.12 7.97 -16.82
N THR A 169 -5.94 7.99 -17.45
CA THR A 169 -5.28 9.22 -17.96
C THR A 169 -5.14 9.22 -19.50
N PRO A 170 -6.23 9.12 -20.28
CA PRO A 170 -6.13 8.90 -21.73
C PRO A 170 -5.41 10.03 -22.51
N GLU A 171 -5.43 11.27 -22.00
CA GLU A 171 -5.03 12.43 -22.79
C GLU A 171 -3.62 12.96 -22.50
N ARG A 172 -3.17 12.88 -21.24
CA ARG A 172 -1.89 13.47 -20.77
C ARG A 172 -1.37 12.78 -19.50
N ASP A 173 -0.15 13.15 -19.12
CA ASP A 173 0.42 12.82 -17.82
C ASP A 173 -0.29 13.65 -16.72
N ILE A 174 -0.60 13.01 -15.59
CA ILE A 174 -1.36 13.59 -14.48
C ILE A 174 -0.73 13.12 -13.16
N SER A 175 -0.56 14.03 -12.20
CA SER A 175 -0.35 13.69 -10.80
C SER A 175 -1.69 13.67 -10.08
N ILE A 176 -2.08 12.60 -9.41
CA ILE A 176 -3.39 12.51 -8.72
C ILE A 176 -3.29 11.64 -7.47
N TYR A 177 -4.02 12.00 -6.41
CA TYR A 177 -3.79 11.40 -5.08
C TYR A 177 -5.06 10.89 -4.37
N PRO A 178 -5.85 9.98 -4.98
CA PRO A 178 -7.03 9.40 -4.33
C PRO A 178 -6.66 8.57 -3.08
N ASN A 179 -5.46 7.99 -3.01
CA ASN A 179 -4.93 7.32 -1.82
C ASN A 179 -4.49 8.28 -0.70
N GLN A 180 -4.54 9.60 -0.93
CA GLN A 180 -4.37 10.66 0.08
C GLN A 180 -5.68 11.42 0.32
N ALA A 181 -6.82 10.84 -0.06
CA ALA A 181 -8.11 11.49 0.12
C ALA A 181 -8.46 11.71 1.60
N THR A 182 -9.29 12.71 1.84
CA THR A 182 -10.02 12.89 3.10
C THR A 182 -11.47 12.49 2.88
N LEU A 183 -12.00 11.64 3.76
CA LEU A 183 -13.38 11.19 3.79
C LEU A 183 -14.14 11.85 4.94
N THR A 184 -15.41 12.19 4.71
CA THR A 184 -16.37 12.54 5.76
C THR A 184 -17.56 11.59 5.75
N THR A 185 -18.09 11.25 6.92
CA THR A 185 -19.26 10.37 7.11
C THR A 185 -20.50 11.17 7.52
N ASN A 186 -21.69 10.56 7.47
CA ASN A 186 -22.97 11.17 7.89
C ASN A 186 -22.99 11.61 9.37
N ASP A 187 -22.19 10.99 10.24
CA ASP A 187 -22.06 11.36 11.65
C ASP A 187 -20.94 12.39 11.91
N GLY A 188 -20.32 12.92 10.85
CA GLY A 188 -19.38 14.03 10.91
C GLY A 188 -17.94 13.64 11.22
N GLN A 189 -17.58 12.35 11.20
CA GLN A 189 -16.18 11.93 11.29
C GLN A 189 -15.44 12.38 10.03
N GLN A 190 -14.26 12.98 10.19
CA GLN A 190 -13.35 13.33 9.11
C GLN A 190 -12.10 12.48 9.23
N ILE A 191 -11.79 11.71 8.18
CA ILE A 191 -10.82 10.62 8.22
C ILE A 191 -9.92 10.73 7.00
N ASP A 192 -8.61 10.78 7.23
CA ASP A 192 -7.63 10.71 6.15
C ASP A 192 -7.35 9.25 5.78
N ALA A 193 -7.06 9.02 4.50
CA ALA A 193 -6.72 7.70 3.99
C ALA A 193 -5.45 7.14 4.65
N SER A 194 -5.46 5.84 4.97
CA SER A 194 -4.27 5.09 5.36
C SER A 194 -3.43 4.84 4.12
N LEU A 195 -2.37 5.63 3.93
CA LEU A 195 -1.39 5.39 2.87
C LEU A 195 -0.70 4.02 2.97
N MET A 196 -0.67 3.45 4.18
CA MET A 196 -0.01 2.16 4.44
C MET A 196 -0.85 0.97 3.98
N ASP A 197 -2.17 1.06 4.13
CA ASP A 197 -3.09 -0.04 3.87
C ASP A 197 -3.89 0.14 2.57
N SER A 198 -3.72 1.27 1.89
CA SER A 198 -4.32 1.55 0.58
C SER A 198 -3.44 1.05 -0.57
N ASP A 199 -4.09 0.64 -1.65
CA ASP A 199 -3.43 0.31 -2.92
C ASP A 199 -2.75 1.53 -3.54
N ASP A 200 -1.78 1.26 -4.41
CA ASP A 200 -1.06 2.31 -5.14
C ASP A 200 -1.79 2.77 -6.40
N ILE A 201 -2.69 3.73 -6.21
CA ILE A 201 -3.59 4.22 -7.25
C ILE A 201 -3.42 5.70 -7.58
N GLY A 202 -2.43 6.35 -6.99
CA GLY A 202 -2.12 7.76 -7.17
C GLY A 202 -0.65 7.99 -7.54
N GLY A 203 -0.19 9.23 -7.37
CA GLY A 203 1.13 9.67 -7.83
C GLY A 203 1.12 10.14 -9.28
N ASP A 204 2.28 10.08 -9.91
CA ASP A 204 2.47 10.52 -11.29
C ASP A 204 2.09 9.41 -12.26
N LEU A 205 1.02 9.63 -13.01
CA LEU A 205 0.45 8.71 -13.97
C LEU A 205 0.74 9.21 -15.38
N MET A 206 1.52 8.43 -16.13
CA MET A 206 1.75 8.71 -17.54
C MET A 206 0.45 8.60 -18.35
N LYS A 207 0.39 9.30 -19.48
CA LYS A 207 -0.67 9.19 -20.47
C LYS A 207 -0.92 7.73 -20.85
N GLY A 208 -2.19 7.35 -20.81
CA GLY A 208 -2.66 6.00 -21.11
C GLY A 208 -2.61 5.03 -19.92
N ALA A 209 -2.23 5.51 -18.72
CA ALA A 209 -2.31 4.69 -17.52
C ALA A 209 -3.78 4.40 -17.13
N ASN A 210 -3.97 3.24 -16.53
CA ASN A 210 -5.22 2.78 -15.95
C ASN A 210 -4.88 2.08 -14.63
N LYS A 211 -5.30 2.66 -13.52
CA LYS A 211 -5.05 2.17 -12.16
C LYS A 211 -6.39 1.94 -11.48
N GLU A 212 -6.51 0.82 -10.79
CA GLU A 212 -7.67 0.47 -9.97
C GLU A 212 -7.18 -0.07 -8.64
N GLY A 213 -7.85 0.29 -7.55
CA GLY A 213 -7.49 -0.21 -6.23
C GLY A 213 -8.31 0.38 -5.10
N ASN A 214 -8.06 -0.15 -3.92
CA ASN A 214 -8.79 0.13 -2.70
C ASN A 214 -8.06 1.17 -1.84
N VAL A 215 -8.79 2.18 -1.39
CA VAL A 215 -8.31 3.17 -0.41
C VAL A 215 -9.00 2.92 0.92
N VAL A 216 -8.20 2.81 1.98
CA VAL A 216 -8.63 2.43 3.32
C VAL A 216 -8.69 3.65 4.23
N PHE A 217 -9.79 3.78 4.97
CA PHE A 217 -10.04 4.84 5.95
C PHE A 217 -10.38 4.19 7.29
N TYR A 218 -9.57 4.38 8.32
CA TYR A 218 -9.87 3.82 9.65
C TYR A 218 -10.86 4.71 10.40
N VAL A 219 -11.96 4.11 10.87
CA VAL A 219 -13.07 4.82 11.50
C VAL A 219 -12.92 4.78 13.02
N PRO A 220 -12.71 5.93 13.70
CA PRO A 220 -12.56 5.98 15.16
C PRO A 220 -13.76 5.42 15.92
N THR A 221 -14.98 5.74 15.48
CA THR A 221 -16.21 5.31 16.15
C THR A 221 -17.17 4.65 15.16
N LEU A 222 -17.45 3.36 15.36
CA LEU A 222 -18.37 2.60 14.52
C LEU A 222 -18.93 1.42 15.30
N SER A 223 -20.26 1.33 15.43
CA SER A 223 -20.92 0.21 16.14
C SER A 223 -21.44 -0.85 15.17
N SER A 224 -21.94 -0.42 14.02
CA SER A 224 -22.46 -1.27 12.95
C SER A 224 -22.06 -0.71 11.59
N PRO A 225 -21.75 -1.55 10.59
CA PRO A 225 -21.54 -1.08 9.22
C PRO A 225 -22.70 -0.24 8.67
N SER A 226 -23.93 -0.49 9.12
CA SER A 226 -25.13 0.25 8.68
C SER A 226 -25.26 1.65 9.29
N ASP A 227 -24.41 2.02 10.25
CA ASP A 227 -24.45 3.36 10.87
C ASP A 227 -23.88 4.42 9.92
N ILE A 228 -23.02 4.01 8.98
CA ILE A 228 -22.52 4.87 7.91
C ILE A 228 -23.48 4.78 6.72
N THR A 229 -24.28 5.83 6.54
CA THR A 229 -25.29 5.93 5.49
C THR A 229 -24.89 6.86 4.35
N SER A 230 -23.83 7.66 4.53
CA SER A 230 -23.27 8.46 3.45
C SER A 230 -21.81 8.78 3.69
N ILE A 231 -21.06 8.94 2.60
CA ILE A 231 -19.67 9.41 2.60
C ILE A 231 -19.49 10.57 1.61
N ARG A 232 -18.50 11.43 1.84
CA ARG A 232 -17.99 12.41 0.86
C ARG A 232 -16.48 12.37 0.88
N LEU A 233 -15.86 12.26 -0.28
CA LEU A 233 -14.40 12.24 -0.42
C LEU A 233 -13.90 13.50 -1.12
N LYS A 234 -12.72 13.96 -0.71
CA LYS A 234 -11.95 14.99 -1.39
C LYS A 234 -10.52 14.54 -1.60
N PHE A 235 -9.99 14.79 -2.78
CA PHE A 235 -8.58 14.55 -3.14
C PHE A 235 -8.17 15.48 -4.28
N SER A 236 -6.87 15.63 -4.51
CA SER A 236 -6.35 16.56 -5.50
C SER A 236 -5.71 15.85 -6.69
N GLY A 237 -5.66 16.57 -7.80
CA GLY A 237 -4.83 16.28 -8.96
C GLY A 237 -4.18 17.54 -9.50
N SER A 238 -3.09 17.36 -10.22
CA SER A 238 -2.39 18.41 -10.96
C SER A 238 -1.74 17.86 -12.23
N TYR A 239 -1.32 18.76 -13.12
CA TYR A 239 -0.41 18.43 -14.20
C TYR A 239 0.65 19.52 -14.34
N ASP A 240 1.82 19.12 -14.83
CA ASP A 240 2.90 20.06 -15.09
C ASP A 240 2.59 20.90 -16.34
N THR A 241 2.86 22.20 -16.24
CA THR A 241 2.73 23.16 -17.33
C THR A 241 3.71 24.31 -17.13
N ASP A 242 4.28 24.79 -18.24
CA ASP A 242 5.17 25.96 -18.24
C ASP A 242 4.37 27.28 -18.35
N ASP A 243 3.06 27.20 -18.57
CA ASP A 243 2.18 28.37 -18.57
C ASP A 243 1.81 28.76 -17.14
N TYR A 244 2.51 29.77 -16.63
CA TYR A 244 2.24 30.35 -15.31
C TYR A 244 0.83 30.93 -15.14
N SER A 245 0.05 31.07 -16.22
CA SER A 245 -1.33 31.55 -16.19
C SER A 245 -2.37 30.43 -16.33
N ASP A 246 -1.93 29.16 -16.35
CA ASP A 246 -2.82 28.01 -16.43
C ASP A 246 -3.43 27.69 -15.06
N ASP A 247 -4.50 28.42 -14.73
CA ASP A 247 -5.29 28.20 -13.51
C ASP A 247 -5.96 26.81 -13.47
N ASN A 248 -5.97 26.07 -14.59
CA ASN A 248 -6.54 24.72 -14.67
C ASN A 248 -5.50 23.63 -14.37
N ALA A 249 -4.24 23.98 -14.09
CA ALA A 249 -3.18 23.04 -13.73
C ALA A 249 -3.44 22.23 -12.44
N TYR A 250 -4.38 22.69 -11.60
CA TYR A 250 -4.77 22.05 -10.35
C TYR A 250 -6.27 21.78 -10.32
N HIS A 251 -6.66 20.70 -9.66
CA HIS A 251 -8.05 20.34 -9.46
C HIS A 251 -8.28 19.62 -8.14
N ASP A 252 -9.33 20.04 -7.43
CA ASP A 252 -9.85 19.34 -6.27
C ASP A 252 -11.06 18.53 -6.69
N PHE A 253 -10.93 17.22 -6.65
CA PHE A 253 -12.07 16.33 -6.78
C PHE A 253 -12.88 16.37 -5.49
N ASP A 254 -14.19 16.49 -5.64
CA ASP A 254 -15.13 16.44 -4.55
C ASP A 254 -16.32 15.60 -4.98
N THR A 255 -16.52 14.46 -4.32
CA THR A 255 -17.58 13.54 -4.72
C THR A 255 -18.98 14.10 -4.47
N GLY A 256 -19.08 15.18 -3.68
CA GLY A 256 -20.31 15.50 -2.97
C GLY A 256 -20.71 14.35 -2.04
N VAL A 257 -21.96 14.34 -1.59
CA VAL A 257 -22.47 13.28 -0.72
C VAL A 257 -22.86 12.07 -1.56
N ILE A 258 -22.17 10.95 -1.35
CA ILE A 258 -22.52 9.62 -1.85
C ILE A 258 -23.37 8.92 -0.77
N ASN A 259 -24.60 8.56 -1.12
CA ASN A 259 -25.47 7.79 -0.24
C ASN A 259 -25.13 6.30 -0.32
N LEU A 260 -24.98 5.66 0.82
CA LEU A 260 -24.67 4.24 0.99
C LEU A 260 -25.95 3.49 1.39
N ASN A 261 -26.78 3.13 0.40
CA ASN A 261 -28.00 2.36 0.60
C ASN A 261 -27.69 0.87 0.87
#